data_AF-A0A7S1EVJ4-F1
#
_entry.id   AF-A0A7S1EVJ4-F1
#
_cell.length_a   1.000
_cell.length_b   1.000
_cell.length_c   1.000
_cell.angle_alpha   90.00
_cell.angle_beta   90.00
_cell.angle_gamma   90.00
#
_symmetry.space_group_name_H-M   'P 1'
#
loop_
_entity.id
_entity.type
_entity.pdbx_description
1 polymer ?
#
loop_
_entity_poly.entity_id
_entity_poly.type
_entity_poly.pdbx_seq_one_letter_code
_entity_poly.pdbx_strand_id
1 'polypeptide(L)'
;GGRIPFVSARPPAMESRTRRMLMQEVGIAECTVLQGTLGTVMKVLWNSDQAHKEMGDNKMIAFQQFALLHPEAQFVFIGDSGQGDVDFATAFMEQHLPVDANGRRLLPKERRDRAALIHDVAQSDGVKPKTSISRRSELRMGGVTVFDTYVGAATEIFRLGFIDVDGLKSATHGCMAEFADIKPDDFRTPEVFEARRVELLKDLSEMNNVRRASVNSSVASLETLGPNV
;
A
#
# COMPACT_ATOMS: atom_id res chain seq x y z
N GLY A 1 7.42 -4.77 -16.05
CA GLY A 1 7.71 -5.69 -14.94
C GLY A 1 8.22 -4.88 -13.77
N GLY A 2 7.46 -4.81 -12.68
CA GLY A 2 7.88 -4.12 -11.45
C GLY A 2 8.79 -5.02 -10.61
N ARG A 3 9.79 -4.44 -9.94
CA ARG A 3 10.57 -5.12 -8.89
C ARG A 3 9.90 -4.83 -7.55
N ILE A 4 9.77 -5.84 -6.68
CA ILE A 4 9.08 -5.71 -5.39
C ILE A 4 10.10 -5.68 -4.25
N PRO A 5 10.48 -4.51 -3.71
CA PRO A 5 11.28 -4.43 -2.48
C PRO A 5 10.37 -4.56 -1.23
N PHE A 6 10.82 -5.29 -0.20
CA PHE A 6 10.07 -5.48 1.06
C PHE A 6 10.77 -4.77 2.21
N VAL A 7 10.22 -3.67 2.73
CA VAL A 7 10.82 -2.98 3.88
C VAL A 7 10.40 -3.68 5.18
N SER A 8 11.34 -4.24 5.96
CA SER A 8 11.03 -4.93 7.22
C SER A 8 11.90 -4.43 8.37
N ALA A 9 11.26 -3.90 9.42
CA ALA A 9 11.95 -3.47 10.63
C ALA A 9 12.23 -4.63 11.62
N ARG A 10 12.18 -5.89 11.17
CA ARG A 10 12.48 -7.06 12.01
C ARG A 10 13.99 -7.11 12.33
N PRO A 11 14.37 -7.56 13.54
CA PRO A 11 15.78 -7.68 13.90
C PRO A 11 16.53 -8.59 12.91
N PRO A 12 17.78 -8.24 12.52
CA PRO A 12 18.61 -8.98 11.56
C PRO A 12 18.69 -10.51 11.76
N ALA A 13 18.59 -11.00 12.99
CA ALA A 13 18.54 -12.44 13.27
C ALA A 13 17.34 -13.18 12.63
N MET A 14 16.29 -12.46 12.25
CA MET A 14 15.06 -12.99 11.62
C MET A 14 15.01 -12.78 10.10
N GLU A 15 16.03 -12.15 9.51
CA GLU A 15 16.12 -11.85 8.07
C GLU A 15 16.14 -13.12 7.23
N SER A 16 17.02 -14.06 7.56
CA SER A 16 17.16 -15.34 6.85
C SER A 16 15.92 -16.22 6.93
N ARG A 17 15.03 -15.95 7.89
CA ARG A 17 13.73 -16.64 8.06
C ARG A 17 12.64 -15.94 7.25
N THR A 18 12.62 -14.60 7.27
CA THR A 18 11.71 -13.79 6.47
C THR A 18 11.97 -13.95 4.97
N ARG A 19 13.24 -13.92 4.55
CA ARG A 19 13.66 -14.18 3.16
C ARG A 19 13.29 -15.60 2.71
N ARG A 20 13.48 -16.60 3.57
CA ARG A 20 13.06 -17.98 3.27
C ARG A 20 11.55 -18.11 3.12
N MET A 21 10.77 -17.54 4.04
CA MET A 21 9.31 -17.56 3.96
C MET A 21 8.82 -16.89 2.67
N LEU A 22 9.35 -15.71 2.34
CA LEU A 22 8.96 -14.98 1.13
C LEU A 22 9.34 -15.71 -0.17
N MET A 23 10.52 -16.35 -0.22
CA MET A 23 10.98 -17.07 -1.40
C MET A 23 10.37 -18.48 -1.53
N GLN A 24 10.17 -19.19 -0.42
CA GLN A 24 9.80 -20.61 -0.43
C GLN A 24 8.30 -20.86 -0.22
N GLU A 25 7.61 -20.01 0.53
CA GLU A 25 6.18 -20.20 0.85
C GLU A 25 5.28 -19.25 0.06
N VAL A 26 5.76 -18.03 -0.25
CA VAL A 26 4.98 -16.99 -0.96
C VAL A 26 5.39 -16.85 -2.44
N GLY A 27 6.54 -17.41 -2.85
CA GLY A 27 6.98 -17.43 -4.25
C GLY A 27 7.53 -16.11 -4.79
N ILE A 28 7.98 -15.21 -3.92
CA ILE A 28 8.50 -13.89 -4.32
C ILE A 28 10.00 -13.97 -4.61
N ALA A 29 10.36 -13.83 -5.89
CA ALA A 29 11.71 -14.12 -6.38
C ALA A 29 12.78 -13.05 -6.03
N GLU A 30 12.39 -11.77 -5.96
CA GLU A 30 13.30 -10.68 -5.57
C GLU A 30 12.68 -9.89 -4.43
N CYS A 31 13.42 -9.78 -3.32
CA CYS A 31 12.97 -9.14 -2.10
C CYS A 31 14.17 -8.42 -1.47
N THR A 32 14.17 -7.08 -1.51
CA THR A 32 15.12 -6.25 -0.77
C THR A 32 14.56 -6.01 0.62
N VAL A 33 15.14 -6.64 1.64
CA VAL A 33 14.77 -6.41 3.06
C VAL A 33 15.57 -5.22 3.60
N LEU A 34 14.93 -4.05 3.75
CA LEU A 34 15.55 -2.91 4.42
C LEU A 34 15.53 -3.16 5.94
N GLN A 35 16.68 -3.51 6.52
CA GLN A 35 16.84 -3.85 7.93
C GLN A 35 16.61 -2.66 8.86
N GLY A 36 16.00 -2.91 10.03
CA GLY A 36 16.17 -2.06 11.20
C GLY A 36 17.49 -2.37 11.91
N THR A 37 18.17 -1.37 12.46
CA THR A 37 19.40 -1.56 13.25
C THR A 37 19.10 -2.30 14.56
N LEU A 38 19.89 -3.33 14.90
CA LEU A 38 19.75 -4.19 16.10
C LEU A 38 19.60 -3.39 17.42
N GLY A 39 20.22 -2.21 17.51
CA GLY A 39 20.17 -1.35 18.69
C GLY A 39 18.78 -0.78 18.98
N THR A 40 17.93 -0.63 17.97
CA THR A 40 16.58 -0.05 18.13
C THR A 40 15.59 -1.09 18.68
N VAL A 41 15.67 -2.35 18.24
CA VAL A 41 14.82 -3.44 18.75
C VAL A 41 15.07 -3.71 20.25
N MET A 42 16.32 -3.62 20.70
CA MET A 42 16.65 -3.75 22.13
C MET A 42 16.11 -2.60 22.99
N LYS A 43 15.97 -1.38 22.43
CA LYS A 43 15.37 -0.24 23.13
C LYS A 43 13.84 -0.30 23.19
N VAL A 44 13.18 -0.87 22.17
CA VAL A 44 11.70 -1.09 22.15
C VAL A 44 11.24 -1.92 23.35
N LEU A 45 12.03 -2.91 23.77
CA LEU A 45 11.71 -3.73 24.94
C LEU A 45 11.77 -2.96 26.28
N TRP A 46 12.39 -1.79 26.31
CA TRP A 46 12.60 -0.98 27.52
C TRP A 46 11.79 0.32 27.57
N ASN A 47 11.37 0.90 26.43
CA ASN A 47 10.51 2.10 26.36
C ASN A 47 9.73 2.14 25.03
N SER A 48 8.41 1.97 25.07
CA SER A 48 7.55 1.82 23.88
C SER A 48 7.45 3.09 23.03
N ASP A 49 7.19 4.24 23.64
CA ASP A 49 6.74 5.43 22.89
C ASP A 49 7.88 6.17 22.17
N GLN A 50 9.09 6.14 22.72
CA GLN A 50 10.28 6.73 22.08
C GLN A 50 10.82 5.85 20.94
N ALA A 51 10.65 4.53 21.04
CA ALA A 51 11.25 3.59 20.11
C ALA A 51 10.49 3.50 18.77
N HIS A 52 9.18 3.78 18.76
CA HIS A 52 8.39 3.81 17.52
C HIS A 52 8.81 4.96 16.58
N LYS A 53 9.14 6.13 17.13
CA LYS A 53 9.62 7.28 16.36
C LYS A 53 11.01 7.00 15.75
N GLU A 54 11.93 6.45 16.54
CA GLU A 54 13.26 6.05 16.06
C GLU A 54 13.21 4.95 14.97
N MET A 55 12.21 4.05 15.00
CA MET A 55 12.03 3.04 13.94
C MET A 55 11.55 3.63 12.61
N GLY A 56 10.63 4.61 12.66
CA GLY A 56 10.17 5.33 11.47
C GLY A 56 11.32 6.09 10.78
N ASP A 57 12.16 6.75 11.57
CA ASP A 57 13.31 7.51 11.10
C ASP A 57 14.36 6.61 10.41
N ASN A 58 14.64 5.43 10.97
CA ASN A 58 15.58 4.48 10.38
C ASN A 58 15.05 3.86 9.07
N LYS A 59 13.75 3.53 8.98
CA LYS A 59 13.13 3.09 7.71
C LYS A 59 13.26 4.18 6.64
N MET A 60 13.11 5.45 7.03
CA MET A 60 13.19 6.59 6.12
C MET A 60 14.61 6.79 5.57
N ILE A 61 15.63 6.66 6.41
CA ILE A 61 17.04 6.75 5.97
C ILE A 61 17.37 5.63 4.98
N ALA A 62 16.95 4.40 5.27
CA ALA A 62 17.18 3.27 4.38
C ALA A 62 16.45 3.47 3.04
N PHE A 63 15.20 3.94 3.07
CA PHE A 63 14.45 4.28 1.87
C PHE A 63 15.12 5.38 1.05
N GLN A 64 15.62 6.44 1.69
CA GLN A 64 16.32 7.53 0.99
C GLN A 64 17.53 7.04 0.22
N GLN A 65 18.37 6.21 0.85
CA GLN A 65 19.54 5.63 0.19
C GLN A 65 19.14 4.74 -0.98
N PHE A 66 18.07 3.95 -0.82
CA PHE A 66 17.55 3.11 -1.90
C PHE A 66 16.98 3.94 -3.06
N ALA A 67 16.21 4.99 -2.77
CA ALA A 67 15.62 5.86 -3.78
C ALA A 67 16.67 6.63 -4.59
N LEU A 68 17.79 7.01 -3.97
CA LEU A 68 18.92 7.62 -4.67
C LEU A 68 19.57 6.70 -5.71
N LEU A 69 19.52 5.38 -5.49
CA LEU A 69 20.05 4.38 -6.44
C LEU A 69 19.09 4.08 -7.59
N HIS A 70 17.81 4.45 -7.44
CA HIS A 70 16.74 4.17 -8.41
C HIS A 70 15.89 5.43 -8.68
N PRO A 71 16.48 6.51 -9.22
CA PRO A 71 15.75 7.74 -9.51
C PRO A 71 14.64 7.57 -10.55
N GLU A 72 14.70 6.53 -11.37
CA GLU A 72 13.69 6.16 -12.37
C GLU A 72 12.50 5.40 -11.78
N ALA A 73 12.61 4.90 -10.55
CA ALA A 73 11.60 4.05 -9.95
C ALA A 73 10.45 4.86 -9.34
N GLN A 74 9.25 4.27 -9.44
CA GLN A 74 8.09 4.68 -8.65
C GLN A 74 7.95 3.74 -7.45
N PHE A 75 7.57 4.30 -6.29
CA PHE A 75 7.55 3.54 -5.03
C PHE A 75 6.13 3.38 -4.49
N VAL A 76 5.73 2.16 -4.18
CA VAL A 76 4.48 1.89 -3.46
C VAL A 76 4.82 1.32 -2.09
N PHE A 77 4.41 2.02 -1.04
CA PHE A 77 4.48 1.51 0.33
C PHE A 77 3.13 0.89 0.71
N ILE A 78 3.16 -0.33 1.26
CA ILE A 78 2.00 -1.01 1.84
C ILE A 78 2.35 -1.38 3.27
N GLY A 79 1.58 -0.88 4.23
CA GLY A 79 1.72 -1.15 5.66
C GLY A 79 0.39 -1.49 6.34
N ASP A 80 0.40 -1.68 7.65
CA ASP A 80 -0.80 -1.92 8.46
C ASP A 80 -1.28 -0.67 9.23
N SER A 81 -2.48 -0.73 9.83
CA SER A 81 -3.04 0.38 10.62
C SER A 81 -2.39 0.52 12.01
N GLY A 82 -1.20 -0.03 12.23
CA GLY A 82 -0.33 0.25 13.35
C GLY A 82 0.28 1.65 13.27
N GLN A 83 0.55 2.25 14.44
CA GLN A 83 1.04 3.63 14.52
C GLN A 83 2.34 3.83 13.72
N GLY A 84 3.29 2.90 13.81
CA GLY A 84 4.59 3.03 13.13
C GLY A 84 4.51 3.01 11.60
N ASP A 85 3.60 2.23 11.01
CA ASP A 85 3.43 2.19 9.56
C ASP A 85 2.66 3.41 9.04
N VAL A 86 1.70 3.91 9.82
CA VAL A 86 0.99 5.17 9.53
C VAL A 86 1.95 6.37 9.59
N ASP A 87 2.81 6.43 10.61
CA ASP A 87 3.80 7.50 10.75
C ASP A 87 4.83 7.46 9.60
N PHE A 88 5.32 6.26 9.26
CA PHE A 88 6.21 6.10 8.11
C PHE A 88 5.54 6.49 6.80
N ALA A 89 4.30 6.05 6.55
CA ALA A 89 3.54 6.39 5.35
C ALA A 89 3.35 7.91 5.21
N THR A 90 3.05 8.59 6.32
CA THR A 90 2.89 10.05 6.35
C THR A 90 4.20 10.73 5.99
N ALA A 91 5.30 10.39 6.69
CA ALA A 91 6.61 10.95 6.40
C ALA A 91 7.05 10.64 4.96
N PHE A 92 6.79 9.42 4.46
CA PHE A 92 7.10 8.98 3.11
C PHE A 92 6.40 9.84 2.05
N MET A 93 5.14 10.23 2.28
CA MET A 93 4.37 11.07 1.37
C MET A 93 4.75 12.56 1.46
N GLU A 94 5.18 13.05 2.62
CA GLU A 94 5.55 14.46 2.84
C GLU A 94 7.00 14.78 2.44
N GLN A 95 7.84 13.76 2.34
CA GLN A 95 9.26 13.94 2.11
C GLN A 95 9.56 14.50 0.69
N HIS A 96 10.37 15.55 0.62
CA HIS A 96 10.88 16.14 -0.63
C HIS A 96 9.79 16.35 -1.69
N LEU A 97 8.67 16.99 -1.29
CA LEU A 97 7.55 17.23 -2.19
C LEU A 97 8.04 17.89 -3.50
N PRO A 98 7.70 17.35 -4.68
CA PRO A 98 8.12 17.93 -5.94
C PRO A 98 7.55 19.33 -6.13
N VAL A 99 8.20 20.09 -7.00
CA VAL A 99 7.71 21.38 -7.46
C VAL A 99 7.19 21.19 -8.88
N ASP A 100 6.00 21.70 -9.16
CA ASP A 100 5.44 21.64 -10.51
C ASP A 100 6.09 22.66 -11.46
N ALA A 101 5.72 22.63 -12.74
CA ALA A 101 6.28 23.50 -13.78
C ALA A 101 6.11 25.01 -13.48
N ASN A 102 5.19 25.37 -12.59
CA ASN A 102 4.89 26.75 -12.21
C ASN A 102 5.60 27.17 -10.91
N GLY A 103 6.48 26.34 -10.37
CA GLY A 103 7.19 26.64 -9.12
C GLY A 103 6.36 26.38 -7.86
N ARG A 104 5.17 25.77 -7.97
CA ARG A 104 4.32 25.45 -6.81
C ARG A 104 4.73 24.09 -6.22
N ARG A 105 4.88 24.04 -4.90
CA ARG A 105 5.07 22.78 -4.17
C ARG A 105 3.80 21.93 -4.28
N LEU A 106 3.92 20.71 -4.79
CA LEU A 106 2.81 19.77 -4.85
C LEU A 106 2.36 19.39 -3.44
N LEU A 107 1.06 19.12 -3.28
CA LEU A 107 0.56 18.49 -2.06
C LEU A 107 0.95 17.00 -2.05
N PRO A 108 1.09 16.36 -0.86
CA PRO A 108 1.40 14.93 -0.77
C PRO A 108 0.52 14.03 -1.65
N LYS A 109 -0.80 14.25 -1.66
CA LYS A 109 -1.76 13.51 -2.50
C LYS A 109 -1.61 13.73 -4.02
N GLU A 110 -0.91 14.77 -4.43
CA GLU A 110 -0.73 15.15 -5.84
C GLU A 110 0.51 14.49 -6.47
N ARG A 111 1.40 13.93 -5.65
CA ARG A 111 2.62 13.30 -6.15
C ARG A 111 2.32 12.00 -6.92
N ARG A 112 3.21 11.67 -7.86
CA ARG A 112 3.09 10.49 -8.75
C ARG A 112 4.33 9.62 -8.77
N ASP A 113 5.38 10.02 -8.07
CA ASP A 113 6.59 9.22 -7.87
C ASP A 113 6.42 8.15 -6.79
N ARG A 114 5.43 8.31 -5.90
CA ARG A 114 5.13 7.33 -4.86
C ARG A 114 3.69 7.31 -4.38
N ALA A 115 3.28 6.20 -3.79
CA ALA A 115 1.97 6.00 -3.17
C ALA A 115 2.12 5.28 -1.82
N ALA A 116 1.30 5.63 -0.84
CA ALA A 116 1.24 4.95 0.46
C ALA A 116 -0.15 4.37 0.70
N LEU A 117 -0.18 3.08 1.00
CA LEU A 117 -1.37 2.29 1.27
C LEU A 117 -1.28 1.69 2.67
N ILE A 118 -2.36 1.78 3.45
CA ILE A 118 -2.44 1.24 4.80
C ILE A 118 -3.62 0.27 4.87
N HIS A 119 -3.34 -1.01 5.10
CA HIS A 119 -4.37 -2.02 5.33
C HIS A 119 -4.96 -1.81 6.72
N ASP A 120 -6.27 -1.57 6.80
CA ASP A 120 -6.94 -1.43 8.09
C ASP A 120 -7.26 -2.79 8.70
N VAL A 121 -6.34 -3.28 9.53
CA VAL A 121 -6.57 -4.50 10.29
C VAL A 121 -7.71 -4.25 11.26
N ALA A 122 -8.78 -5.03 11.13
CA ALA A 122 -9.97 -4.90 11.96
C ALA A 122 -9.64 -5.00 13.46
N GLN A 123 -10.53 -4.45 14.29
CA GLN A 123 -10.44 -4.55 15.75
C GLN A 123 -10.51 -6.02 16.19
N SER A 124 -10.34 -6.27 17.50
CA SER A 124 -10.33 -7.63 18.06
C SER A 124 -11.60 -8.43 17.76
N ASP A 125 -12.73 -7.77 17.47
CA ASP A 125 -13.98 -8.39 17.03
C ASP A 125 -13.93 -8.92 15.59
N GLY A 126 -12.91 -8.54 14.81
CA GLY A 126 -12.74 -8.94 13.42
C GLY A 126 -13.69 -8.27 12.45
N VAL A 127 -14.57 -7.38 12.90
CA VAL A 127 -15.63 -6.78 12.06
C VAL A 127 -15.45 -5.27 11.95
N LYS A 128 -15.13 -4.59 13.05
CA LYS A 128 -15.04 -3.12 13.04
C LYS A 128 -13.69 -2.67 12.49
N PRO A 129 -13.66 -1.70 11.56
CA PRO A 129 -12.41 -1.05 11.18
C PRO A 129 -11.73 -0.41 12.39
N LYS A 130 -10.41 -0.47 12.46
CA LYS A 130 -9.65 0.19 13.53
C LYS A 130 -9.57 1.70 13.30
N THR A 131 -9.55 2.14 12.05
CA THR A 131 -9.49 3.56 11.70
C THR A 131 -10.89 4.17 11.53
N SER A 132 -11.11 5.35 12.11
CA SER A 132 -12.37 6.10 11.92
C SER A 132 -12.44 6.75 10.54
N ILE A 133 -13.66 7.08 10.08
CA ILE A 133 -13.89 7.80 8.82
C ILE A 133 -13.14 9.14 8.80
N SER A 134 -13.14 9.88 9.91
CA SER A 134 -12.42 11.15 10.02
C SER A 134 -10.91 10.95 9.87
N ARG A 135 -10.33 9.92 10.51
CA ARG A 135 -8.90 9.62 10.40
C ARG A 135 -8.52 9.18 9.00
N ARG A 136 -9.35 8.36 8.34
CA ARG A 136 -9.14 7.99 6.93
C ARG A 136 -9.15 9.21 6.02
N SER A 137 -10.07 10.14 6.23
CA SER A 137 -10.13 11.39 5.46
C SER A 137 -8.89 12.26 5.68
N GLU A 138 -8.42 12.36 6.92
CA GLU A 138 -7.19 13.10 7.28
C GLU A 138 -5.97 12.51 6.58
N LEU A 139 -5.76 11.19 6.72
CA LEU A 139 -4.67 10.46 6.06
C LEU A 139 -4.73 10.62 4.54
N ARG A 140 -5.94 10.57 3.96
CA ARG A 140 -6.15 10.73 2.53
C ARG A 140 -5.73 12.12 2.04
N MET A 141 -5.96 13.17 2.82
CA MET A 141 -5.46 14.52 2.49
C MET A 141 -3.93 14.57 2.47
N GLY A 142 -3.28 13.82 3.37
CA GLY A 142 -1.83 13.60 3.42
C GLY A 142 -1.30 12.62 2.36
N GLY A 143 -2.13 12.14 1.44
CA GLY A 143 -1.72 11.21 0.38
C GLY A 143 -1.59 9.75 0.82
N VAL A 144 -1.99 9.41 2.05
CA VAL A 144 -2.02 8.03 2.57
C VAL A 144 -3.42 7.46 2.39
N THR A 145 -3.55 6.37 1.64
CA THR A 145 -4.84 5.71 1.44
C THR A 145 -4.99 4.51 2.37
N VAL A 146 -6.00 4.55 3.22
CA VAL A 146 -6.41 3.39 4.04
C VAL A 146 -7.37 2.52 3.23
N PHE A 147 -7.12 1.21 3.19
CA PHE A 147 -7.93 0.25 2.44
C PHE A 147 -8.33 -0.95 3.30
N ASP A 148 -9.45 -1.58 2.95
CA ASP A 148 -9.99 -2.76 3.64
C ASP A 148 -9.71 -4.05 2.87
N THR A 149 -9.65 -3.97 1.53
CA THR A 149 -9.36 -5.12 0.67
C THR A 149 -8.24 -4.83 -0.31
N TYR A 150 -7.51 -5.87 -0.72
CA TYR A 150 -6.47 -5.75 -1.74
C TYR A 150 -7.04 -5.39 -3.12
N VAL A 151 -8.32 -5.63 -3.39
CA VAL A 151 -9.02 -5.09 -4.57
C VAL A 151 -9.12 -3.56 -4.47
N GLY A 152 -9.49 -3.04 -3.30
CA GLY A 152 -9.51 -1.61 -3.02
C GLY A 152 -8.12 -0.97 -3.16
N ALA A 153 -7.08 -1.62 -2.62
CA ALA A 153 -5.69 -1.17 -2.76
C ALA A 153 -5.26 -1.12 -4.24
N ALA A 154 -5.48 -2.20 -5.00
CA ALA A 154 -5.16 -2.27 -6.42
C ALA A 154 -5.89 -1.20 -7.22
N THR A 155 -7.17 -0.97 -6.92
CA THR A 155 -7.97 0.09 -7.54
C THR A 155 -7.37 1.46 -7.30
N GLU A 156 -6.89 1.74 -6.08
CA GLU A 156 -6.27 3.02 -5.77
C GLU A 156 -4.95 3.23 -6.52
N ILE A 157 -4.04 2.25 -6.52
CA ILE A 157 -2.76 2.40 -7.24
C ILE A 157 -2.94 2.43 -8.76
N PHE A 158 -4.01 1.82 -9.29
CA PHE A 158 -4.44 2.01 -10.68
C PHE A 158 -4.87 3.46 -10.95
N ARG A 159 -5.71 4.06 -10.09
CA ARG A 159 -6.10 5.49 -10.22
C ARG A 159 -4.89 6.42 -10.18
N LEU A 160 -3.88 6.07 -9.40
CA LEU A 160 -2.63 6.83 -9.28
C LEU A 160 -1.65 6.57 -10.45
N GLY A 161 -1.94 5.60 -11.33
CA GLY A 161 -1.13 5.28 -12.51
C GLY A 161 0.08 4.39 -12.26
N PHE A 162 0.14 3.70 -11.12
CA PHE A 162 1.25 2.79 -10.77
C PHE A 162 1.12 1.40 -11.39
N ILE A 163 -0.11 1.01 -11.73
CA ILE A 163 -0.40 -0.22 -12.46
C ILE A 163 -1.32 0.09 -13.63
N ASP A 164 -1.22 -0.72 -14.67
CA ASP A 164 -2.13 -0.66 -15.81
C ASP A 164 -3.40 -1.50 -15.57
N VAL A 165 -4.25 -1.56 -16.58
CA VAL A 165 -5.53 -2.29 -16.52
C VAL A 165 -5.32 -3.80 -16.35
N ASP A 166 -4.23 -4.36 -16.86
CA ASP A 166 -3.96 -5.79 -16.76
C ASP A 166 -3.38 -6.15 -15.38
N GLY A 167 -2.58 -5.26 -14.79
CA GLY A 167 -2.19 -5.31 -13.39
C GLY A 167 -3.40 -5.26 -12.46
N LEU A 168 -4.35 -4.35 -12.72
CA LEU A 168 -5.59 -4.26 -11.94
C LEU A 168 -6.43 -5.54 -12.04
N LYS A 169 -6.59 -6.09 -13.26
CA LYS A 169 -7.30 -7.38 -13.46
C LYS A 169 -6.60 -8.51 -12.73
N SER A 170 -5.29 -8.61 -12.84
CA SER A 170 -4.50 -9.69 -12.24
C SER A 170 -4.60 -9.67 -10.71
N ALA A 171 -4.44 -8.50 -10.09
CA ALA A 171 -4.60 -8.33 -8.65
C ALA A 171 -6.02 -8.68 -8.20
N THR A 172 -7.04 -8.22 -8.94
CA THR A 172 -8.45 -8.50 -8.62
C THR A 172 -8.74 -10.00 -8.71
N HIS A 173 -8.33 -10.67 -9.80
CA HIS A 173 -8.54 -12.10 -9.96
C HIS A 173 -7.85 -12.91 -8.87
N GLY A 174 -6.62 -12.56 -8.49
CA GLY A 174 -5.91 -13.19 -7.38
C GLY A 174 -6.70 -13.09 -6.08
N CYS A 175 -7.15 -11.88 -5.72
CA CYS A 175 -7.95 -11.67 -4.50
C CYS A 175 -9.26 -12.47 -4.51
N MET A 176 -9.93 -12.54 -5.66
CA MET A 176 -11.18 -13.29 -5.79
C MET A 176 -10.97 -14.79 -5.68
N ALA A 177 -9.91 -15.33 -6.31
CA ALA A 177 -9.57 -16.74 -6.24
C ALA A 177 -9.20 -17.13 -4.81
N GLU A 178 -8.33 -16.35 -4.15
CA GLU A 178 -7.97 -16.58 -2.75
C GLU A 178 -9.18 -16.55 -1.83
N PHE A 179 -10.08 -15.58 -1.98
CA PHE A 179 -11.29 -15.52 -1.14
C PHE A 179 -12.24 -16.70 -1.40
N ALA A 180 -12.32 -17.19 -2.64
CA ALA A 180 -13.16 -18.33 -3.00
C ALA A 180 -12.65 -19.67 -2.43
N ASP A 181 -11.35 -19.78 -2.18
CA ASP A 181 -10.73 -20.98 -1.63
C ASP A 181 -10.86 -21.09 -0.09
N ILE A 182 -11.13 -19.97 0.60
CA ILE A 182 -11.33 -19.96 2.05
C ILE A 182 -12.76 -20.39 2.38
N LYS A 183 -12.91 -21.38 3.26
CA LYS A 183 -14.24 -21.84 3.68
C LYS A 183 -14.83 -20.88 4.73
N PRO A 184 -16.15 -20.64 4.74
CA PRO A 184 -16.78 -19.84 5.79
C PRO A 184 -16.45 -20.32 7.22
N ASP A 185 -16.31 -21.64 7.40
CA ASP A 185 -15.97 -22.27 8.68
C ASP A 185 -14.53 -22.02 9.14
N ASP A 186 -13.65 -21.53 8.26
CA ASP A 186 -12.28 -21.14 8.61
C ASP A 186 -12.25 -19.76 9.32
N PHE A 187 -13.34 -19.01 9.26
CA PHE A 187 -13.48 -17.74 9.97
C PHE A 187 -13.92 -17.94 11.42
N ARG A 188 -13.51 -17.03 12.29
CA ARG A 188 -13.86 -17.08 13.72
C ARG A 188 -15.38 -17.15 13.93
N THR A 189 -16.13 -16.39 13.15
CA THR A 189 -17.59 -16.40 13.17
C THR A 189 -18.14 -16.16 11.76
N PRO A 190 -19.38 -16.59 11.46
CA PRO A 190 -20.04 -16.29 10.19
C PRO A 190 -20.17 -14.79 9.91
N GLU A 191 -20.30 -13.97 10.95
CA GLU A 191 -20.37 -12.51 10.82
C GLU A 191 -19.06 -11.90 10.30
N VAL A 192 -17.90 -12.45 10.71
CA VAL A 192 -16.60 -12.00 10.18
C VAL A 192 -16.46 -12.36 8.70
N PHE A 193 -16.86 -13.57 8.32
CA PHE A 193 -16.88 -13.98 6.91
C PHE A 193 -17.76 -13.04 6.09
N GLU A 194 -18.97 -12.76 6.56
CA GLU A 194 -19.90 -11.88 5.86
C GLU A 194 -19.40 -10.44 5.78
N ALA A 195 -18.76 -9.92 6.84
CA ALA A 195 -18.13 -8.61 6.79
C ALA A 195 -17.06 -8.51 5.69
N ARG A 196 -16.15 -9.50 5.61
CA ARG A 196 -15.11 -9.56 4.56
C ARG A 196 -15.71 -9.71 3.16
N ARG A 197 -16.76 -10.53 3.01
CA ARG A 197 -17.47 -10.70 1.74
C ARG A 197 -18.11 -9.39 1.27
N VAL A 198 -18.75 -8.65 2.18
CA VAL A 198 -19.38 -7.35 1.88
C VAL A 198 -18.34 -6.30 1.48
N GLU A 199 -17.22 -6.21 2.18
CA GLU A 199 -16.10 -5.33 1.83
C GLU A 199 -15.54 -5.65 0.43
N LEU A 200 -15.31 -6.93 0.13
CA LEU A 200 -14.83 -7.36 -1.17
C LEU A 200 -15.81 -7.00 -2.30
N LEU A 201 -17.10 -7.26 -2.11
CA LEU A 201 -18.12 -6.94 -3.12
C LEU A 201 -18.24 -5.43 -3.37
N LYS A 202 -18.13 -4.62 -2.32
CA LYS A 202 -18.11 -3.16 -2.43
C LYS A 202 -16.92 -2.70 -3.27
N ASP A 203 -15.72 -3.19 -2.98
CA ASP A 203 -14.51 -2.79 -3.70
C ASP A 203 -14.48 -3.34 -5.14
N LEU A 204 -15.06 -4.51 -5.40
CA LEU A 204 -15.27 -5.03 -6.75
C LEU A 204 -16.20 -4.15 -7.58
N SER A 205 -17.30 -3.67 -6.97
CA SER A 205 -18.21 -2.73 -7.62
C SER A 205 -17.48 -1.43 -7.99
N GLU A 206 -16.69 -0.89 -7.06
CA GLU A 206 -15.92 0.33 -7.30
C GLU A 206 -14.82 0.14 -8.35
N MET A 207 -14.08 -0.96 -8.31
CA MET A 207 -13.09 -1.33 -9.33
C MET A 207 -13.72 -1.34 -10.73
N ASN A 208 -14.91 -1.95 -10.88
CA ASN A 208 -15.62 -1.99 -12.15
C ASN A 208 -16.06 -0.59 -12.63
N ASN A 209 -16.40 0.32 -11.71
CA ASN A 209 -16.71 1.72 -12.06
C ASN A 209 -15.47 2.45 -12.58
N VAL A 210 -14.36 2.33 -11.86
CA VAL A 210 -13.07 2.95 -12.22
C VAL A 210 -12.57 2.44 -13.57
N ARG A 211 -12.64 1.13 -13.80
CA ARG A 211 -12.24 0.52 -15.08
C ARG A 211 -13.07 1.05 -16.24
N ARG A 212 -14.40 1.14 -16.07
CA ARG A 212 -15.29 1.69 -17.11
C ARG A 212 -15.01 3.15 -17.41
N ALA A 213 -14.80 3.97 -16.36
CA ALA A 213 -14.46 5.38 -16.53
C ALA A 213 -13.15 5.55 -17.30
N SER A 214 -12.12 4.76 -16.98
CA SER A 214 -10.82 4.80 -17.68
C SER A 214 -10.95 4.44 -19.16
N VAL A 215 -11.70 3.40 -19.51
CA VAL A 215 -11.95 3.02 -20.91
C VAL A 215 -12.64 4.15 -21.67
N ASN A 216 -13.68 4.75 -21.08
CA ASN A 216 -14.42 5.85 -21.70
C ASN A 216 -13.53 7.09 -21.92
N SER A 217 -12.65 7.42 -20.97
CA SER A 217 -11.68 8.50 -21.13
C SER A 217 -10.68 8.24 -22.25
N SER A 218 -10.18 7.01 -22.38
CA SER A 218 -9.27 6.63 -23.47
C SER A 218 -9.93 6.73 -24.85
N VAL A 219 -11.19 6.29 -24.97
CA VAL A 219 -11.95 6.41 -26.23
C VAL A 219 -12.18 7.88 -26.60
N ALA A 220 -12.59 8.71 -25.64
CA ALA A 220 -12.79 10.15 -25.88
C ALA A 220 -11.49 10.87 -26.29
N SER A 221 -10.33 10.53 -25.70
CA SER A 221 -9.04 11.09 -26.11
C SER A 221 -8.62 10.69 -27.53
N LEU A 222 -8.97 9.48 -27.98
CA LEU A 222 -8.72 9.01 -29.34
C LEU A 222 -9.61 9.72 -30.36
N GLU A 223 -10.87 10.01 -30.01
CA GLU A 223 -11.79 10.75 -30.88
C GLU A 223 -11.41 12.23 -31.06
N THR A 224 -10.78 12.86 -30.06
CA THR A 224 -10.28 14.24 -30.18
C THR A 224 -9.01 14.38 -31.05
N LEU A 225 -8.42 13.27 -31.49
CA LEU A 225 -7.14 13.22 -32.22
C LEU A 225 -7.28 12.94 -33.73
N GLY A 226 -8.45 13.08 -34.36
CA GLY A 226 -8.59 12.95 -35.82
C GLY A 226 -9.57 13.91 -36.49
N PRO A 227 -9.47 14.18 -37.81
CA PRO A 227 -8.29 14.24 -38.67
C PRO A 227 -8.02 15.71 -39.10
N ASN A 228 -6.90 16.28 -38.68
CA ASN A 228 -6.31 17.45 -39.34
C ASN A 228 -4.94 17.04 -39.89
N VAL A 229 -4.97 16.37 -41.04
CA VAL A 229 -3.87 16.31 -42.02
C VAL A 229 -4.50 16.56 -43.38
#